data_AF-A0A0B2SGE3-F1
#
_entry.id   AF-A0A0B2SGE3-F1
#
_cell.length_a   1.000
_cell.length_b   1.000
_cell.length_c   1.000
_cell.angle_alpha   90.00
_cell.angle_beta   90.00
_cell.angle_gamma   90.00
#
_symmetry.space_group_name_H-M   'P 1'
#
loop_
_entity.id
_entity.type
_entity.pdbx_description
1 polymer ?
#
loop_
_entity_poly.entity_id
_entity_poly.type
_entity_poly.pdbx_seq_one_letter_code
_entity_poly.pdbx_strand_id
1 'polypeptide(L)'
;MESVKHLFFKCGYLGQIKLPFTTIDQPHCGLLAIHDCEQHYQHAPRTVQLSNSTSKQYTVLQIEPRTIIITDDEQDHYLRNKSCKTFSNNFTLHHNTPLASFYIKYNITIFRCNHSLRGSLHEGFNKYSNCSHQYHIYYGYPNTETPLDSKWPRSLAPCSTIQLATQATSTVDPFQFLSGNIAIEVQLTDDCERCLLDGKPQCSLDTEGKLNCAKGMQFLFLYFQVKNCVGE
;
A
#
# COMPACT_ATOMS: atom_id res chain seq x y z
N MET A 1 33.87 12.57 -5.59
CA MET A 1 32.44 12.51 -5.24
C MET A 1 31.78 11.72 -6.36
N GLU A 2 31.73 10.39 -6.24
CA GLU A 2 31.08 9.56 -7.27
C GLU A 2 29.57 9.80 -7.19
N SER A 3 28.95 10.18 -8.31
CA SER A 3 27.51 10.34 -8.41
C SER A 3 26.85 9.00 -8.13
N VAL A 4 25.97 8.95 -7.10
CA VAL A 4 25.12 7.79 -6.83
C VAL A 4 24.30 7.50 -8.08
N LYS A 5 24.57 6.36 -8.74
CA LYS A 5 23.79 5.91 -9.89
C LYS A 5 22.51 5.25 -9.39
N HIS A 6 21.42 5.99 -9.43
CA HIS A 6 20.09 5.42 -9.23
C HIS A 6 19.66 4.64 -10.48
N LEU A 7 19.05 3.47 -10.27
CA LEU A 7 18.44 2.68 -11.33
C LEU A 7 16.97 3.09 -11.46
N PHE A 8 16.57 3.51 -12.65
CA PHE A 8 15.21 3.92 -12.97
C PHE A 8 14.64 3.07 -14.11
N PHE A 9 13.32 2.90 -14.10
CA PHE A 9 12.56 2.27 -15.18
C PHE A 9 11.52 3.25 -15.68
N LYS A 10 11.29 3.31 -16.99
CA LYS A 10 10.16 4.07 -17.54
C LYS A 10 8.87 3.28 -17.38
N CYS A 11 7.77 3.96 -17.06
CA CYS A 11 6.46 3.34 -16.96
C CYS A 11 5.36 4.27 -17.47
N GLY A 12 5.21 4.37 -18.80
CA GLY A 12 4.15 5.15 -19.45
C GLY A 12 3.94 6.56 -18.87
N TYR A 13 2.69 6.90 -18.54
CA TYR A 13 2.33 8.20 -17.96
C TYR A 13 2.78 8.37 -16.49
N LEU A 14 3.21 7.29 -15.82
CA LEU A 14 3.73 7.35 -14.45
C LEU A 14 5.18 7.82 -14.40
N GLY A 15 5.83 7.99 -15.56
CA GLY A 15 7.18 8.54 -15.66
C GLY A 15 8.26 7.54 -15.26
N GLN A 16 9.30 8.02 -14.58
CA GLN A 16 10.40 7.19 -14.09
C GLN A 16 10.10 6.63 -12.69
N ILE A 17 10.13 5.32 -12.57
CA ILE A 17 9.97 4.58 -11.32
C ILE A 17 11.32 4.00 -10.88
N LYS A 18 11.47 3.73 -9.58
CA LYS A 18 12.65 3.12 -8.98
C LYS A 18 12.24 2.26 -7.79
N LEU A 19 13.19 1.52 -7.22
CA LEU A 19 13.00 0.77 -5.99
C LEU A 19 12.24 1.62 -4.95
N PRO A 20 11.10 1.12 -4.40
CA PRO A 20 10.68 -0.28 -4.35
C PRO A 20 9.85 -0.76 -5.56
N PHE A 21 9.53 0.11 -6.50
CA PHE A 21 8.72 -0.21 -7.66
C PHE A 21 9.58 -0.67 -8.84
N THR A 22 9.02 -1.55 -9.66
CA THR A 22 9.66 -2.04 -10.88
C THR A 22 8.61 -2.39 -11.94
N THR A 23 9.04 -2.85 -13.10
CA THR A 23 8.16 -3.32 -14.18
C THR A 23 8.04 -4.84 -14.13
N ILE A 24 6.97 -5.38 -14.74
CA ILE A 24 6.76 -6.83 -14.82
C ILE A 24 7.87 -7.58 -15.58
N ASP A 25 8.60 -6.89 -16.47
CA ASP A 25 9.73 -7.43 -17.22
C ASP A 25 10.99 -7.55 -16.36
N GLN A 26 11.07 -6.80 -15.27
CA GLN A 26 12.22 -6.74 -14.36
C GLN A 26 11.81 -6.98 -12.89
N PRO A 27 11.03 -8.04 -12.58
CA PRO A 27 10.40 -8.18 -11.26
C PRO A 27 11.42 -8.41 -10.13
N HIS A 28 12.64 -8.88 -10.46
CA HIS A 28 13.74 -9.03 -9.50
C HIS A 28 14.45 -7.72 -9.15
N CYS A 29 14.07 -6.61 -9.78
CA CYS A 29 14.68 -5.29 -9.61
C CYS A 29 13.91 -4.37 -8.66
N GLY A 30 12.78 -4.84 -8.16
CA GLY A 30 11.96 -4.16 -7.18
C GLY A 30 11.21 -5.14 -6.31
N LEU A 31 10.38 -4.59 -5.43
CA LEU A 31 9.54 -5.33 -4.50
C LEU A 31 8.08 -5.39 -4.97
N LEU A 32 7.66 -4.43 -5.80
CA LEU A 32 6.32 -4.35 -6.35
C LEU A 32 6.37 -4.05 -7.85
N ALA A 33 5.95 -5.02 -8.66
CA ALA A 33 5.95 -4.92 -10.11
C ALA A 33 4.66 -4.25 -10.61
N ILE A 34 4.84 -3.30 -11.53
CA ILE A 34 3.75 -2.59 -12.21
C ILE A 34 3.59 -3.18 -13.60
N HIS A 35 2.35 -3.50 -13.93
CA HIS A 35 1.96 -4.10 -15.18
C HIS A 35 1.80 -3.03 -16.28
N ASP A 36 1.99 -3.51 -17.51
CA ASP A 36 1.74 -2.76 -18.74
C ASP A 36 2.58 -1.49 -18.91
N CYS A 37 3.72 -1.32 -18.23
CA CYS A 37 4.59 -0.14 -18.33
C CYS A 37 5.09 0.19 -19.75
N GLU A 38 5.31 -0.84 -20.58
CA GLU A 38 5.78 -0.70 -21.98
C GLU A 38 4.67 -0.36 -22.98
N GLN A 39 3.40 -0.38 -22.55
CA GLN A 39 2.29 -0.19 -23.47
C GLN A 39 2.30 1.24 -24.02
N HIS A 40 2.46 1.36 -25.35
CA HIS A 40 2.55 2.64 -26.06
C HIS A 40 1.25 3.46 -26.02
N TYR A 41 0.11 2.82 -25.70
CA TYR A 41 -1.15 3.53 -25.59
C TYR A 41 -1.16 4.40 -24.32
N GLN A 42 -1.15 5.72 -24.51
CA GLN A 42 -1.04 6.70 -23.42
C GLN A 42 -2.15 6.57 -22.37
N HIS A 43 -3.32 6.05 -22.73
CA HIS A 43 -4.46 5.90 -21.83
C HIS A 43 -4.67 4.48 -21.30
N ALA A 44 -3.79 3.52 -21.62
CA ALA A 44 -3.90 2.18 -21.03
C ALA A 44 -3.61 2.29 -19.52
N PRO A 45 -4.52 1.82 -18.65
CA PRO A 45 -4.31 1.87 -17.21
C PRO A 45 -3.09 1.03 -16.85
N ARG A 46 -2.25 1.55 -15.97
CA ARG A 46 -1.17 0.74 -15.38
C ARG A 46 -1.71 0.12 -14.12
N THR A 47 -1.48 -1.16 -13.92
CA THR A 47 -2.06 -1.88 -12.80
C THR A 47 -1.00 -2.50 -11.92
N VAL A 48 -1.39 -2.80 -10.68
CA VAL A 48 -0.56 -3.50 -9.73
C VAL A 48 -1.38 -4.57 -9.03
N GLN A 49 -0.74 -5.70 -8.73
CA GLN A 49 -1.30 -6.75 -7.91
C GLN A 49 -0.71 -6.66 -6.50
N LEU A 50 -1.58 -6.63 -5.49
CA LEU A 50 -1.19 -6.45 -4.08
C LEU A 50 -1.22 -7.73 -3.24
N SER A 51 -1.46 -8.85 -3.90
CA SER A 51 -1.32 -10.16 -3.31
C SER A 51 -1.17 -11.21 -4.39
N ASN A 52 -0.21 -12.10 -4.24
CA ASN A 52 -0.09 -13.27 -5.11
C ASN A 52 -1.27 -14.25 -4.96
N SER A 53 -2.05 -14.16 -3.88
CA SER A 53 -3.21 -15.03 -3.63
C SER A 53 -4.48 -14.60 -4.35
N THR A 54 -4.54 -13.37 -4.88
CA THR A 54 -5.72 -12.81 -5.56
C THR A 54 -5.37 -12.33 -6.95
N SER A 55 -6.20 -12.61 -7.94
CA SER A 55 -6.09 -12.00 -9.28
C SER A 55 -6.57 -10.54 -9.35
N LYS A 56 -6.93 -9.94 -8.21
CA LYS A 56 -7.40 -8.55 -8.14
C LYS A 56 -6.25 -7.61 -8.49
N GLN A 57 -6.45 -6.83 -9.54
CA GLN A 57 -5.56 -5.77 -9.98
C GLN A 57 -6.15 -4.43 -9.60
N TYR A 58 -5.28 -3.48 -9.27
CA TYR A 58 -5.66 -2.12 -8.93
C TYR A 58 -5.02 -1.16 -9.93
N THR A 59 -5.81 -0.19 -10.40
CA THR A 59 -5.28 0.85 -11.29
C THR A 59 -4.38 1.79 -10.49
N VAL A 60 -3.19 2.06 -11.02
CA VAL A 60 -2.18 2.96 -10.46
C VAL A 60 -2.45 4.38 -10.98
N LEU A 61 -2.74 5.28 -10.05
CA LEU A 61 -2.99 6.69 -10.34
C LEU A 61 -1.70 7.50 -10.36
N GLN A 62 -0.82 7.25 -9.39
CA GLN A 62 0.39 8.04 -9.19
C GLN A 62 1.45 7.24 -8.43
N ILE A 63 2.72 7.57 -8.67
CA ILE A 63 3.87 7.03 -7.94
C ILE A 63 4.69 8.17 -7.36
N GLU A 64 5.07 8.01 -6.11
CA GLU A 64 6.05 8.80 -5.38
C GLU A 64 7.22 7.89 -4.97
N PRO A 65 8.38 8.40 -4.51
CA PRO A 65 9.57 7.57 -4.28
C PRO A 65 9.37 6.33 -3.38
N ARG A 66 8.43 6.38 -2.43
CA ARG A 66 8.11 5.29 -1.49
C ARG A 66 6.61 5.02 -1.39
N THR A 67 5.78 5.64 -2.23
CA THR A 67 4.32 5.52 -2.12
C THR A 67 3.73 5.29 -3.50
N ILE A 68 2.81 4.32 -3.61
CA ILE A 68 2.00 4.10 -4.80
C ILE A 68 0.54 4.41 -4.45
N ILE A 69 -0.10 5.24 -5.28
CA ILE A 69 -1.51 5.57 -5.14
C ILE A 69 -2.27 4.74 -6.14
N ILE A 70 -3.16 3.89 -5.63
CA ILE A 70 -4.01 3.02 -6.42
C ILE A 70 -5.48 3.37 -6.21
N THR A 71 -6.36 2.84 -7.06
CA THR A 71 -7.81 2.88 -6.83
C THR A 71 -8.40 1.48 -6.76
N ASP A 72 -9.29 1.27 -5.79
CA ASP A 72 -10.15 0.11 -5.69
C ASP A 72 -11.56 0.50 -6.17
N ASP A 73 -11.85 0.22 -7.44
CA ASP A 73 -13.10 0.62 -8.10
C ASP A 73 -14.36 0.06 -7.39
N GLU A 74 -14.25 -1.12 -6.78
CA GLU A 74 -15.35 -1.72 -6.03
C GLU A 74 -15.61 -0.95 -4.73
N GLN A 75 -14.54 -0.59 -4.03
CA GLN A 75 -14.62 0.21 -2.82
C GLN A 75 -15.12 1.63 -3.12
N ASP A 76 -14.66 2.25 -4.21
CA ASP A 76 -15.13 3.56 -4.67
C ASP A 76 -16.64 3.52 -4.99
N HIS A 77 -17.09 2.47 -5.70
CA HIS A 77 -18.49 2.26 -6.01
C HIS A 77 -19.36 2.16 -4.74
N TYR A 78 -18.92 1.41 -3.73
CA TYR A 78 -19.66 1.31 -2.46
C TYR A 78 -19.69 2.64 -1.69
N LEU A 79 -18.60 3.40 -1.70
CA LEU A 79 -18.54 4.71 -1.04
C LEU A 79 -19.51 5.71 -1.68
N ARG A 80 -19.50 5.82 -3.01
CA ARG A 80 -20.42 6.72 -3.75
C ARG A 80 -21.88 6.41 -3.49
N ASN A 81 -22.22 5.13 -3.37
CA ASN A 81 -23.58 4.67 -3.12
C ASN A 81 -23.95 4.61 -1.63
N LYS A 82 -23.08 5.10 -0.74
CA LYS A 82 -23.23 5.00 0.73
C LYS A 82 -23.58 3.58 1.21
N SER A 83 -23.02 2.58 0.53
CA SER A 83 -23.29 1.18 0.78
C SER A 83 -22.50 0.69 1.98
N CYS A 84 -23.18 0.01 2.90
CA CYS A 84 -22.53 -0.60 4.05
C CYS A 84 -21.60 -1.76 3.67
N LYS A 85 -21.62 -2.26 2.42
CA LYS A 85 -20.62 -3.23 1.95
C LYS A 85 -19.17 -2.73 2.11
N THR A 86 -18.95 -1.41 2.10
CA THR A 86 -17.68 -0.76 2.45
C THR A 86 -17.06 -1.30 3.74
N PHE A 87 -17.87 -1.60 4.76
CA PHE A 87 -17.35 -2.04 6.07
C PHE A 87 -17.26 -3.56 6.21
N SER A 88 -17.37 -4.29 5.10
CA SER A 88 -17.35 -5.76 5.08
C SER A 88 -16.17 -6.34 4.29
N ASN A 89 -15.56 -5.55 3.40
CA ASN A 89 -14.45 -5.98 2.57
C ASN A 89 -13.13 -5.60 3.23
N ASN A 90 -12.39 -6.59 3.73
CA ASN A 90 -11.02 -6.32 4.17
C ASN A 90 -10.13 -6.13 2.95
N PHE A 91 -9.61 -4.92 2.80
CA PHE A 91 -8.48 -4.69 1.92
C PHE A 91 -7.26 -5.36 2.55
N THR A 92 -6.79 -6.44 1.94
CA THR A 92 -5.63 -7.18 2.47
C THR A 92 -4.39 -6.89 1.65
N LEU A 93 -3.38 -6.34 2.33
CA LEU A 93 -2.09 -6.01 1.77
C LEU A 93 -1.11 -7.14 2.14
N HIS A 94 -0.88 -8.08 1.23
CA HIS A 94 -0.09 -9.29 1.49
C HIS A 94 1.35 -9.21 0.96
N HIS A 95 1.95 -8.01 0.98
CA HIS A 95 3.29 -7.80 0.42
C HIS A 95 4.41 -7.60 1.43
N ASN A 96 4.23 -7.95 2.71
CA ASN A 96 5.37 -7.90 3.62
C ASN A 96 6.42 -8.93 3.17
N THR A 97 7.59 -8.42 2.83
CA THR A 97 8.77 -9.21 2.47
C THR A 97 9.83 -9.02 3.56
N PRO A 98 10.86 -9.88 3.64
CA PRO A 98 11.96 -9.61 4.57
C PRO A 98 12.74 -8.33 4.25
N LEU A 99 12.47 -7.67 3.11
CA LEU A 99 13.12 -6.44 2.67
C LEU A 99 12.29 -5.17 2.89
N ALA A 100 10.97 -5.31 3.05
CA ALA A 100 10.08 -4.16 3.24
C ALA A 100 8.73 -4.55 3.82
N SER A 101 8.15 -3.59 4.53
CA SER A 101 6.76 -3.61 4.96
C SER A 101 5.92 -2.66 4.10
N PHE A 102 4.68 -3.05 3.86
CA PHE A 102 3.72 -2.26 3.09
C PHE A 102 2.55 -1.91 4.00
N TYR A 103 2.10 -0.66 3.97
CA TYR A 103 0.94 -0.23 4.76
C TYR A 103 0.14 0.86 4.04
N ILE A 104 -1.14 0.97 4.38
CA ILE A 104 -1.98 2.06 3.91
C ILE A 104 -1.57 3.31 4.69
N LYS A 105 -1.00 4.32 4.01
CA LYS A 105 -0.45 5.52 4.65
C LYS A 105 -1.50 6.35 5.37
N TYR A 106 -2.61 6.63 4.69
CA TYR A 106 -3.74 7.38 5.21
C TYR A 106 -4.89 6.42 5.45
N ASN A 107 -5.03 5.96 6.69
CA ASN A 107 -6.04 4.99 7.04
C ASN A 107 -6.74 5.33 8.36
N ILE A 108 -7.87 4.67 8.57
CA ILE A 108 -8.62 4.69 9.82
C ILE A 108 -8.97 3.27 10.23
N THR A 109 -8.95 3.02 11.53
CA THR A 109 -9.45 1.75 12.09
C THR A 109 -10.95 1.86 12.35
N ILE A 110 -11.73 1.03 11.68
CA ILE A 110 -13.17 0.88 11.89
C ILE A 110 -13.42 -0.39 12.69
N PHE A 111 -14.28 -0.28 13.70
CA PHE A 111 -14.75 -1.41 14.51
C PHE A 111 -16.19 -1.72 14.15
N ARG A 112 -16.41 -2.87 13.54
CA ARG A 112 -17.74 -3.36 13.17
C ARG A 112 -18.28 -4.29 14.26
N CYS A 113 -19.40 -3.91 14.86
CA CYS A 113 -20.02 -4.62 15.98
C CYS A 113 -21.45 -5.03 15.62
N ASN A 114 -21.77 -6.33 15.72
CA ASN A 114 -23.11 -6.85 15.41
C ASN A 114 -24.19 -6.36 16.39
N HIS A 115 -23.78 -5.93 17.58
CA HIS A 115 -24.65 -5.35 18.57
C HIS A 115 -24.11 -3.99 19.01
N SER A 116 -25.02 -3.10 19.42
CA SER A 116 -24.60 -1.86 20.08
C SER A 116 -23.80 -2.21 21.33
N LEU A 117 -22.67 -1.53 21.52
CA LEU A 117 -21.82 -1.71 22.70
C LEU A 117 -22.59 -1.34 23.97
N ARG A 118 -22.36 -2.11 25.04
CA ARG A 118 -22.89 -1.79 26.38
C ARG A 118 -21.99 -0.72 27.00
N GLY A 119 -22.55 0.46 27.27
CA GLY A 119 -21.84 1.62 27.82
C GLY A 119 -21.48 2.67 26.76
N SER A 120 -21.20 3.90 27.20
CA SER A 120 -20.69 4.95 26.32
C SER A 120 -19.22 4.69 26.00
N LEU A 121 -18.84 4.84 24.73
CA LEU A 121 -17.43 5.03 24.39
C LEU A 121 -16.96 6.37 24.96
N HIS A 122 -15.68 6.48 25.28
CA HIS A 122 -15.06 7.74 25.70
C HIS A 122 -15.25 8.83 24.62
N GLU A 123 -15.12 10.10 25.02
CA GLU A 123 -15.08 11.23 24.09
C GLU A 123 -14.04 10.99 22.98
N GLY A 124 -14.41 11.30 21.74
CA GLY A 124 -13.55 11.12 20.55
C GLY A 124 -13.88 9.93 19.65
N PHE A 125 -14.89 9.11 19.98
CA PHE A 125 -15.39 8.06 19.08
C PHE A 125 -16.72 8.45 18.42
N ASN A 126 -16.78 8.25 17.11
CA ASN A 126 -18.01 8.34 16.33
C ASN A 126 -18.70 6.98 16.27
N LYS A 127 -20.03 7.00 16.20
CA LYS A 127 -20.88 5.83 15.95
C LYS A 127 -21.71 6.06 14.70
N TYR A 128 -21.64 5.15 13.74
CA TYR A 128 -22.52 5.15 12.58
C TYR A 128 -23.45 3.93 12.62
N SER A 129 -24.77 4.19 12.53
CA SER A 129 -25.82 3.19 12.79
C SER A 129 -26.77 2.96 11.61
N ASN A 130 -26.54 3.59 10.46
CA ASN A 130 -27.49 3.55 9.34
C ASN A 130 -27.36 2.27 8.49
N CYS A 131 -26.54 1.30 8.91
CA CYS A 131 -26.38 0.01 8.23
C CYS A 131 -27.52 -0.98 8.53
N SER A 132 -28.76 -0.51 8.46
CA SER A 132 -30.02 -1.27 8.38
C SER A 132 -30.05 -2.53 9.27
N HIS A 133 -29.72 -2.38 10.55
CA HIS A 133 -29.76 -3.40 11.60
C HIS A 133 -28.74 -4.56 11.51
N GLN A 134 -27.82 -4.57 10.55
CA GLN A 134 -26.82 -5.64 10.43
C GLN A 134 -25.71 -5.50 11.48
N TYR A 135 -25.22 -4.28 11.67
CA TYR A 135 -24.17 -3.93 12.63
C TYR A 135 -24.11 -2.41 12.81
N HIS A 136 -23.40 -1.98 13.85
CA HIS A 136 -22.95 -0.62 14.02
C HIS A 136 -21.45 -0.56 13.76
N ILE A 137 -20.98 0.59 13.28
CA ILE A 137 -19.54 0.84 13.22
C ILE A 137 -19.15 1.95 14.19
N TYR A 138 -17.94 1.81 14.72
CA TYR A 138 -17.33 2.76 15.63
C TYR A 138 -15.92 3.07 15.13
N TYR A 139 -15.52 4.34 15.24
CA TYR A 139 -14.21 4.79 14.77
C TYR A 139 -13.81 6.10 15.44
N GLY A 140 -12.50 6.34 15.52
CA GLY A 140 -11.94 7.56 16.10
C GLY A 140 -11.38 8.49 15.02
N TYR A 141 -10.18 9.00 15.28
CA TYR A 141 -9.40 9.77 14.31
C TYR A 141 -8.67 8.83 13.32
N PRO A 142 -8.27 9.34 12.14
CA PRO A 142 -7.31 8.65 11.30
C PRO A 142 -6.06 8.21 12.09
N ASN A 143 -5.46 7.08 11.72
CA ASN A 143 -4.35 6.53 12.49
C ASN A 143 -3.10 7.43 12.44
N THR A 144 -2.95 8.26 11.39
CA THR A 144 -1.89 9.29 11.30
C THR A 144 -2.03 10.42 12.32
N GLU A 145 -3.24 10.60 12.86
CA GLU A 145 -3.56 11.61 13.88
C GLU A 145 -3.69 10.98 15.28
N THR A 146 -3.60 9.66 15.38
CA THR A 146 -3.76 8.93 16.63
C THR A 146 -2.40 8.84 17.35
N PRO A 147 -2.30 9.29 18.62
CA PRO A 147 -1.07 9.16 19.39
C PRO A 147 -0.61 7.70 19.50
N LEU A 148 0.71 7.46 19.44
CA LEU A 148 1.30 6.11 19.38
C LEU A 148 0.87 5.20 20.57
N ASP A 149 0.66 5.79 21.75
CA ASP A 149 0.29 5.07 22.98
C ASP A 149 -1.23 4.91 23.16
N SER A 150 -2.03 5.31 22.17
CA SER A 150 -3.49 5.22 22.24
C SER A 150 -3.94 3.77 22.25
N LYS A 151 -4.65 3.38 23.32
CA LYS A 151 -5.25 2.06 23.43
C LYS A 151 -6.72 2.11 23.08
N TRP A 152 -7.16 1.20 22.23
CA TRP A 152 -8.57 1.03 21.93
C TRP A 152 -9.35 0.62 23.20
N PRO A 153 -10.53 1.21 23.45
CA PRO A 153 -11.39 0.81 24.53
C PRO A 153 -11.65 -0.70 24.54
N ARG A 154 -11.56 -1.34 25.72
CA ARG A 154 -11.84 -2.78 25.88
C ARG A 154 -13.25 -3.19 25.42
N SER A 155 -14.20 -2.25 25.43
CA SER A 155 -15.55 -2.47 24.90
C SER A 155 -15.58 -2.78 23.40
N LEU A 156 -14.54 -2.40 22.64
CA LEU A 156 -14.42 -2.69 21.20
C LEU A 156 -13.76 -4.04 20.91
N ALA A 157 -13.20 -4.72 21.91
CA ALA A 157 -12.55 -6.03 21.75
C ALA A 157 -13.41 -7.12 21.08
N PRO A 158 -14.75 -7.21 21.29
CA PRO A 158 -15.57 -8.22 20.60
C PRO A 158 -15.93 -7.85 19.15
N CYS A 159 -15.54 -6.68 18.66
CA CYS A 159 -15.87 -6.21 17.31
C CYS A 159 -14.82 -6.65 16.29
N SER A 160 -15.24 -6.90 15.06
CA SER A 160 -14.29 -7.12 13.97
C SER A 160 -13.65 -5.79 13.55
N THR A 161 -12.35 -5.80 13.31
CA THR A 161 -11.59 -4.62 12.88
C THR A 161 -11.35 -4.63 11.37
N ILE A 162 -11.43 -3.45 10.77
CA ILE A 162 -11.12 -3.22 9.36
C ILE A 162 -10.39 -1.89 9.23
N GLN A 163 -9.35 -1.86 8.39
CA GLN A 163 -8.65 -0.62 8.04
C GLN A 163 -9.12 -0.18 6.66
N LEU A 164 -9.50 1.09 6.54
CA LEU A 164 -9.94 1.69 5.29
C LEU A 164 -9.14 2.95 5.00
N ALA A 165 -8.95 3.26 3.72
CA ALA A 165 -8.26 4.46 3.29
C ALA A 165 -9.09 5.72 3.56
N THR A 166 -8.40 6.80 3.90
CA THR A 166 -9.00 8.12 4.16
C THR A 166 -8.44 9.18 3.22
N GLN A 167 -9.25 10.18 2.91
CA GLN A 167 -8.86 11.36 2.15
C GLN A 167 -9.05 12.67 2.92
N ALA A 168 -9.66 12.61 4.10
CA ALA A 168 -9.92 13.76 4.97
C ALA A 168 -9.97 13.32 6.44
N THR A 169 -10.09 14.31 7.33
CA THR A 169 -10.33 14.10 8.76
C THR A 169 -11.67 13.39 8.99
N SER A 170 -11.76 12.58 10.05
CA SER A 170 -12.98 11.83 10.32
C SER A 170 -14.13 12.75 10.76
N THR A 171 -15.32 12.49 10.22
CA THR A 171 -16.58 13.17 10.57
C THR A 171 -17.60 12.16 11.07
N VAL A 172 -18.83 12.58 11.37
CA VAL A 172 -19.90 11.66 11.80
C VAL A 172 -20.41 10.77 10.66
N ASP A 173 -20.35 11.25 9.41
CA ASP A 173 -20.70 10.47 8.22
C ASP A 173 -19.42 9.87 7.60
N PRO A 174 -19.18 8.55 7.75
CA PRO A 174 -17.96 7.90 7.25
C PRO A 174 -17.79 8.03 5.73
N PHE A 175 -18.87 8.17 4.98
CA PHE A 175 -18.83 8.28 3.52
C PHE A 175 -18.30 9.64 3.02
N GLN A 176 -18.12 10.62 3.90
CA GLN A 176 -17.58 11.94 3.52
C GLN A 176 -16.05 11.99 3.52
N PHE A 177 -15.38 11.09 4.25
CA PHE A 177 -13.93 11.15 4.44
C PHE A 177 -13.18 9.87 4.06
N LEU A 178 -13.89 8.74 3.89
CA LEU A 178 -13.30 7.51 3.35
C LEU A 178 -13.04 7.65 1.85
N SER A 179 -12.07 6.88 1.34
CA SER A 179 -11.68 6.92 -0.07
C SER A 179 -11.56 5.53 -0.69
N GLY A 180 -11.91 5.42 -1.97
CA GLY A 180 -11.56 4.26 -2.82
C GLY A 180 -10.12 4.35 -3.34
N ASN A 181 -9.48 5.52 -3.22
CA ASN A 181 -8.07 5.70 -3.53
C ASN A 181 -7.24 5.35 -2.31
N ILE A 182 -6.21 4.52 -2.50
CA ILE A 182 -5.42 3.93 -1.42
C ILE A 182 -3.96 4.31 -1.67
N ALA A 183 -3.39 5.10 -0.78
CA ALA A 183 -1.96 5.38 -0.76
C ALA A 183 -1.25 4.27 0.02
N ILE A 184 -0.43 3.48 -0.68
CA ILE A 184 0.36 2.40 -0.09
C ILE A 184 1.79 2.88 0.03
N GLU A 185 2.26 3.03 1.27
CA GLU A 185 3.64 3.36 1.57
C GLU A 185 4.45 2.09 1.79
N VAL A 186 5.67 2.11 1.24
CA VAL A 186 6.62 1.01 1.31
C VAL A 186 7.78 1.47 2.17
N GLN A 187 7.93 0.83 3.33
CA GLN A 187 9.04 1.05 4.22
C GLN A 187 10.05 -0.07 4.05
N LEU A 188 11.19 0.25 3.46
CA LEU A 188 12.31 -0.67 3.37
C LEU A 188 12.89 -0.92 4.76
N THR A 189 13.54 -2.09 4.94
CA THR A 189 14.34 -2.34 6.13
C THR A 189 15.59 -1.44 6.15
N ASP A 190 16.11 -1.17 7.35
CA ASP A 190 17.32 -0.35 7.53
C ASP A 190 18.49 -0.86 6.70
N ASP A 191 18.65 -2.18 6.57
CA ASP A 191 19.74 -2.76 5.79
C ASP A 191 19.54 -2.53 4.28
N CYS A 192 18.30 -2.57 3.80
CA CYS A 192 17.97 -2.26 2.42
C CYS A 192 18.15 -0.77 2.11
N GLU A 193 17.80 0.12 3.05
CA GLU A 193 18.09 1.55 2.96
C GLU A 193 19.60 1.83 2.91
N ARG A 194 20.40 1.12 3.73
CA ARG A 194 21.87 1.21 3.68
C ARG A 194 22.43 0.84 2.31
N CYS A 195 21.90 -0.20 1.64
CA CYS A 195 22.32 -0.51 0.27
C CYS A 195 22.18 0.72 -0.65
N LEU A 196 21.06 1.43 -0.55
CA LEU A 196 20.78 2.60 -1.39
C LEU A 196 21.69 3.78 -1.07
N LEU A 197 21.97 4.01 0.22
CA LEU A 197 22.92 5.03 0.68
C LEU A 197 24.35 4.75 0.21
N ASP A 198 24.73 3.46 0.15
CA ASP A 198 26.01 2.99 -0.39
C ASP A 198 26.09 3.04 -1.92
N GLY A 199 25.06 3.59 -2.58
CA GLY A 199 24.98 3.71 -4.04
C GLY A 199 24.75 2.39 -4.77
N LYS A 200 24.20 1.39 -4.07
CA LYS A 200 23.79 0.10 -4.65
C LYS A 200 22.26 0.12 -4.84
N PRO A 201 21.77 0.33 -6.07
CA PRO A 201 20.35 0.56 -6.31
C PRO A 201 19.47 -0.70 -6.19
N GLN A 202 20.08 -1.87 -5.99
CA GLN A 202 19.39 -3.15 -5.84
C GLN A 202 19.57 -3.70 -4.44
N CYS A 203 18.49 -4.28 -3.94
CA CYS A 203 18.39 -4.92 -2.65
C CYS A 203 17.55 -6.18 -2.83
N SER A 204 18.17 -7.35 -2.65
CA SER A 204 17.54 -8.66 -2.85
C SER A 204 17.98 -9.64 -1.76
N LEU A 205 17.28 -10.76 -1.63
CA LEU A 205 17.71 -11.86 -0.77
C LEU A 205 18.35 -12.96 -1.64
N ASP A 206 19.43 -13.57 -1.14
CA ASP A 206 19.98 -14.78 -1.74
C ASP A 206 19.16 -16.04 -1.37
N THR A 207 19.61 -17.21 -1.82
CA THR A 207 18.92 -18.49 -1.57
C THR A 207 18.90 -18.88 -0.10
N GLU A 208 19.75 -18.29 0.74
CA GLU A 208 19.81 -18.51 2.19
C GLU A 208 19.02 -17.45 2.95
N GLY A 209 18.36 -16.51 2.25
CA GLY A 209 17.60 -15.42 2.85
C GLY A 209 18.49 -14.29 3.38
N LYS A 210 19.75 -14.23 2.98
CA LYS A 210 20.68 -13.18 3.38
C LYS A 210 20.60 -12.01 2.39
N LEU A 211 20.68 -10.79 2.95
CA LEU A 211 20.64 -9.58 2.15
C LEU A 211 21.84 -9.46 1.22
N ASN A 212 21.57 -9.16 -0.04
CA ASN A 212 22.55 -8.85 -1.05
C ASN A 212 22.26 -7.46 -1.65
N CYS A 213 23.25 -6.56 -1.54
CA CYS A 213 23.23 -5.26 -2.19
C CYS A 213 24.06 -5.31 -3.48
N ALA A 214 23.44 -5.11 -4.64
CA ALA A 214 24.13 -5.15 -5.93
C ALA A 214 24.18 -3.77 -6.59
N LYS A 215 25.28 -3.49 -7.30
CA LYS A 215 25.35 -2.37 -8.25
C LYS A 215 24.50 -2.74 -9.46
N GLY A 216 23.66 -1.82 -9.95
CA GLY A 216 23.02 -2.00 -11.24
C GLY A 216 24.10 -2.06 -12.33
N MET A 217 24.34 -3.24 -12.91
CA MET A 217 25.32 -3.39 -13.98
C MET A 217 24.73 -2.92 -15.31
N GLN A 218 25.16 -1.74 -15.77
CA GLN A 218 25.13 -1.40 -17.19
C GLN A 218 26.33 -2.10 -17.85
N PHE A 219 26.06 -3.23 -18.52
CA PHE A 219 26.95 -4.08 -19.32
C PHE A 219 28.44 -4.15 -18.93
N LEU A 220 28.86 -5.34 -18.48
CA LEU A 220 30.11 -5.98 -18.90
C LEU A 220 29.91 -7.50 -18.83
N PHE A 221 30.09 -8.16 -19.97
CA PHE A 221 30.00 -9.60 -20.15
C PHE A 221 30.85 -10.34 -19.12
N LEU A 222 30.23 -11.06 -18.18
CA LEU A 222 30.86 -12.19 -17.49
C LEU A 222 29.79 -13.20 -17.07
N TYR A 223 30.11 -14.47 -17.30
CA TYR A 223 29.31 -15.68 -17.20
C TYR A 223 28.87 -16.02 -15.75
N PHE A 224 27.96 -15.24 -15.18
CA PHE A 224 27.14 -15.68 -14.06
C PHE A 224 25.71 -15.23 -14.30
N GLN A 225 24.72 -16.09 -14.04
CA GLN A 225 23.29 -15.79 -14.15
C GLN A 225 22.84 -14.81 -13.05
N VAL A 226 23.46 -13.63 -12.98
CA VAL A 226 22.91 -12.48 -12.27
C VAL A 226 21.85 -11.90 -13.20
N LYS A 227 20.57 -12.02 -12.82
CA LYS A 227 19.51 -11.34 -13.56
C LYS A 227 19.78 -9.83 -13.48
N ASN A 228 20.28 -9.26 -14.56
CA ASN A 228 20.68 -7.86 -14.59
C ASN A 228 19.44 -6.99 -14.68
N CYS A 229 19.40 -5.93 -13.87
CA CYS A 229 18.39 -4.90 -14.02
C CYS A 229 18.91 -3.83 -14.96
N VAL A 230 18.27 -3.73 -16.11
CA VAL A 230 18.59 -2.71 -17.12
C VAL A 230 17.55 -1.62 -17.01
N GLY A 231 17.99 -0.44 -16.57
CA GLY A 231 17.20 0.79 -16.59
C GLY A 231 17.63 1.67 -17.78
N GLU A 232 16.70 2.48 -18.28
CA GLU A 232 16.93 3.44 -19.38
C GLU A 232 17.42 4.80 -18.89
#